data_AF-A0A3N4ZXP2-F1
#
_entry.id   AF-A0A3N4ZXP2-F1
#
_cell.length_a   1.000
_cell.length_b   1.000
_cell.length_c   1.000
_cell.angle_alpha   90.00
_cell.angle_beta   90.00
_cell.angle_gamma   90.00
#
_symmetry.space_group_name_H-M   'P 1'
#
loop_
_entity.id
_entity.type
_entity.pdbx_description
1 polymer ?
#
loop_
_entity_poly.entity_id
_entity_poly.type
_entity_poly.pdbx_seq_one_letter_code
_entity_poly.pdbx_strand_id
1 'polypeptide(L)'
;MITTRLRRRAAAVVLSLAVVFATTAATVPTVTPAKAAAPACPQFDDPVKAAVDRRVDVDRITPEPVWRKTCGTLYRSDSRGPATVFEQGFHPKDVINGQYDIEQYVLVNQPSPYVSTTYDHDLYKTWYKSGYNYYIDAPGGVDVNKTIGDTHKWADQVEVAFPGGIARQYIIGVCPVDKKTKTEIMNDCQSNPYYEPWH
;
A
#
# COMPACT_ATOMS: atom_id res chain seq x y z
N MET A 1 -36.52 88.15 54.20
CA MET A 1 -35.06 87.97 54.03
C MET A 1 -34.85 86.94 52.94
N ILE A 2 -34.27 87.41 51.83
CA ILE A 2 -33.89 86.66 50.64
C ILE A 2 -32.53 86.01 50.94
N THR A 3 -32.32 84.75 50.51
CA THR A 3 -31.12 84.34 49.73
C THR A 3 -31.21 82.89 49.25
N THR A 4 -31.47 82.79 47.95
CA THR A 4 -30.99 81.79 46.99
C THR A 4 -29.52 81.41 47.18
N ARG A 5 -29.14 80.13 47.00
CA ARG A 5 -27.88 79.64 46.35
C ARG A 5 -28.05 78.17 45.92
N LEU A 6 -28.22 77.91 44.63
CA LEU A 6 -27.21 77.63 43.59
C LEU A 6 -26.96 76.13 43.38
N ARG A 7 -27.61 75.60 42.33
CA ARG A 7 -27.28 74.32 41.67
C ARG A 7 -25.82 74.36 41.20
N ARG A 8 -25.01 73.38 41.57
CA ARG A 8 -23.79 73.01 40.83
C ARG A 8 -23.99 71.61 40.27
N ARG A 9 -24.17 71.53 38.96
CA ARG A 9 -24.09 70.29 38.17
C ARG A 9 -22.62 69.90 38.12
N ALA A 10 -22.26 68.75 38.68
CA ALA A 10 -20.99 68.11 38.40
C ALA A 10 -21.17 67.27 37.13
N ALA A 11 -20.54 67.67 36.04
CA ALA A 11 -20.40 66.85 34.86
C ALA A 11 -19.28 65.83 35.12
N ALA A 12 -19.64 64.55 35.27
CA ALA A 12 -18.67 63.46 35.28
C ALA A 12 -18.33 63.13 33.82
N VAL A 13 -17.12 63.50 33.40
CA VAL A 13 -16.54 63.04 32.13
C VAL A 13 -16.10 61.61 32.33
N VAL A 14 -16.81 60.66 31.74
CA VAL A 14 -16.40 59.25 31.68
C VAL A 14 -15.46 59.13 30.48
N LEU A 15 -14.18 58.93 30.75
CA LEU A 15 -13.17 58.64 29.73
C LEU A 15 -13.21 57.14 29.42
N SER A 16 -13.86 56.76 28.32
CA SER A 16 -13.91 55.38 27.84
C SER A 16 -12.55 55.00 27.23
N LEU A 17 -11.71 54.26 27.95
CA LEU A 17 -10.57 53.56 27.34
C LEU A 17 -11.09 52.33 26.59
N ALA A 18 -11.21 52.43 25.26
CA ALA A 18 -11.37 51.27 24.41
C ALA A 18 -10.02 50.56 24.26
N VAL A 19 -9.84 49.43 24.94
CA VAL A 19 -8.73 48.51 24.68
C VAL A 19 -9.04 47.75 23.39
N VAL A 20 -8.35 48.08 22.30
CA VAL A 20 -8.40 47.31 21.06
C VAL A 20 -7.53 46.07 21.27
N PHE A 21 -8.17 44.91 21.48
CA PHE A 21 -7.49 43.62 21.36
C PHE A 21 -7.22 43.35 19.88
N ALA A 22 -6.02 43.64 19.42
CA ALA A 22 -5.54 43.14 18.15
C ALA A 22 -5.30 41.62 18.30
N THR A 23 -6.23 40.81 17.81
CA THR A 23 -6.00 39.38 17.61
C THR A 23 -4.94 39.22 16.52
N THR A 24 -3.69 39.00 16.91
CA THR A 24 -2.67 38.48 16.01
C THR A 24 -3.07 37.06 15.66
N ALA A 25 -3.69 36.89 14.49
CA ALA A 25 -3.78 35.58 13.85
C ALA A 25 -2.34 35.15 13.56
N ALA A 26 -1.79 34.29 14.41
CA ALA A 26 -0.54 33.62 14.14
C ALA A 26 -0.77 32.73 12.91
N THR A 27 -0.32 33.20 11.75
CA THR A 27 -0.17 32.36 10.57
C THR A 27 0.90 31.32 10.91
N VAL A 28 0.45 30.10 11.22
CA VAL A 28 1.34 28.94 11.28
C VAL A 28 2.04 28.89 9.92
N PRO A 29 3.37 28.93 9.85
CA PRO A 29 4.05 28.78 8.58
C PRO A 29 3.65 27.43 8.00
N THR A 30 3.00 27.45 6.84
CA THR A 30 2.77 26.27 6.03
C THR A 30 4.15 25.76 5.64
N VAL A 31 4.67 24.79 6.40
CA VAL A 31 5.86 24.04 5.99
C VAL A 31 5.43 23.30 4.74
N THR A 32 5.83 23.82 3.58
CA THR A 32 5.77 23.06 2.33
C THR A 32 6.50 21.75 2.60
N PRO A 33 5.85 20.57 2.47
CA PRO A 33 6.54 19.32 2.71
C PRO A 33 7.77 19.29 1.81
N ALA A 34 8.94 19.21 2.43
CA ALA A 34 10.18 19.15 1.69
C ALA A 34 10.11 17.94 0.76
N LYS A 35 10.41 18.12 -0.53
CA LYS A 35 10.67 17.01 -1.44
C LYS A 35 11.94 16.30 -0.95
N ALA A 36 11.79 15.33 -0.06
CA ALA A 36 12.84 14.42 0.34
C ALA A 36 12.92 13.28 -0.68
N ALA A 37 14.13 12.88 -1.06
CA ALA A 37 14.32 11.67 -1.86
C ALA A 37 13.92 10.46 -1.03
N ALA A 38 13.27 9.47 -1.64
CA ALA A 38 12.95 8.22 -0.96
C ALA A 38 14.25 7.50 -0.54
N PRO A 39 14.30 6.90 0.66
CA PRO A 39 15.45 6.11 1.09
C PRO A 39 15.60 4.82 0.27
N ALA A 40 16.75 4.18 0.37
CA ALA A 40 16.98 2.87 -0.23
C ALA A 40 16.22 1.77 0.54
N CYS A 41 15.85 0.70 -0.18
CA CYS A 41 15.12 -0.43 0.39
C CYS A 41 16.04 -1.39 1.17
N PRO A 42 15.63 -1.86 2.37
CA PRO A 42 16.35 -2.93 3.06
C PRO A 42 16.45 -4.18 2.19
N GLN A 43 17.59 -4.87 2.26
CA GLN A 43 17.85 -6.11 1.56
C GLN A 43 18.04 -7.23 2.58
N PHE A 44 17.54 -8.43 2.26
CA PHE A 44 17.65 -9.61 3.10
C PHE A 44 18.48 -10.67 2.38
N ASP A 45 19.33 -11.38 3.12
CA ASP A 45 20.15 -12.48 2.58
C ASP A 45 19.28 -13.65 2.08
N ASP A 46 18.14 -13.87 2.73
CA ASP A 46 17.14 -14.85 2.32
C ASP A 46 16.28 -14.29 1.15
N PRO A 47 16.41 -14.82 -0.08
CA PRO A 47 15.69 -14.30 -1.24
C PRO A 47 14.17 -14.55 -1.17
N VAL A 48 13.74 -15.53 -0.35
CA VAL A 48 12.34 -15.87 -0.12
C VAL A 48 11.89 -15.51 1.30
N LYS A 49 12.47 -14.44 1.87
CA LYS A 49 12.10 -13.91 3.21
C LYS A 49 10.59 -13.71 3.39
N ALA A 50 9.88 -13.39 2.31
CA ALA A 50 8.44 -13.18 2.28
C ALA A 50 7.61 -14.48 2.28
N ALA A 51 8.20 -15.65 2.03
CA ALA A 51 7.47 -16.90 1.83
C ALA A 51 6.65 -17.31 3.05
N VAL A 52 5.37 -17.64 2.80
CA VAL A 52 4.51 -18.28 3.79
C VAL A 52 4.74 -19.79 3.86
N ASP A 53 5.10 -20.41 2.73
CA ASP A 53 5.50 -21.81 2.66
C ASP A 53 7.02 -21.90 2.46
N ARG A 54 7.72 -22.17 3.57
CA ARG A 54 9.19 -22.22 3.63
C ARG A 54 9.79 -23.51 3.06
N ARG A 55 8.97 -24.40 2.51
CA ARG A 55 9.43 -25.62 1.81
C ARG A 55 9.79 -25.36 0.34
N VAL A 56 9.59 -24.14 -0.16
CA VAL A 56 10.00 -23.76 -1.52
C VAL A 56 11.50 -23.95 -1.68
N ASP A 57 11.89 -24.52 -2.82
CA ASP A 57 13.27 -24.80 -3.15
C ASP A 57 13.74 -23.83 -4.23
N VAL A 58 14.53 -22.83 -3.83
CA VAL A 58 14.95 -21.72 -4.69
C VAL A 58 15.83 -22.21 -5.85
N ASP A 59 16.60 -23.27 -5.66
CA ASP A 59 17.54 -23.78 -6.66
C ASP A 59 16.83 -24.47 -7.83
N ARG A 60 15.53 -24.76 -7.69
CA ARG A 60 14.69 -25.33 -8.76
C ARG A 60 14.11 -24.29 -9.71
N ILE A 61 14.16 -23.02 -9.35
CA ILE A 61 13.57 -21.93 -10.16
C ILE A 61 14.31 -21.82 -11.48
N THR A 62 13.57 -21.84 -12.60
CA THR A 62 14.14 -21.63 -13.94
C THR A 62 13.38 -20.55 -14.72
N PRO A 63 14.03 -19.79 -15.60
CA PRO A 63 15.50 -19.64 -15.71
C PRO A 63 16.07 -18.93 -14.47
N GLU A 64 17.36 -18.59 -14.49
CA GLU A 64 18.04 -17.88 -13.38
C GLU A 64 17.23 -16.64 -12.96
N PRO A 65 16.71 -16.58 -11.71
CA PRO A 65 15.77 -15.55 -11.32
C PRO A 65 16.43 -14.19 -11.11
N VAL A 66 15.86 -13.15 -11.71
CA VAL A 66 16.22 -11.77 -11.38
C VAL A 66 15.33 -11.27 -10.25
N TRP A 67 15.89 -11.25 -9.04
CA TRP A 67 15.18 -10.81 -7.84
C TRP A 67 14.89 -9.30 -7.86
N ARG A 68 13.65 -8.92 -7.55
CA ARG A 68 13.26 -7.55 -7.25
C ARG A 68 14.01 -7.04 -6.03
N LYS A 69 14.60 -5.84 -6.16
CA LYS A 69 15.35 -5.15 -5.10
C LYS A 69 14.65 -3.90 -4.56
N THR A 70 13.57 -3.48 -5.20
CA THR A 70 12.71 -2.38 -4.73
C THR A 70 11.73 -2.87 -3.66
N CYS A 71 11.13 -1.93 -2.93
CA CYS A 71 10.23 -2.15 -1.80
C CYS A 71 8.93 -1.35 -1.94
N GLY A 72 8.63 -0.83 -3.14
CA GLY A 72 7.35 -0.18 -3.40
C GLY A 72 6.19 -1.17 -3.37
N THR A 73 4.99 -0.67 -3.06
CA THR A 73 3.77 -1.48 -2.99
C THR A 73 3.53 -2.28 -4.27
N LEU A 74 3.19 -3.55 -4.11
CA LEU A 74 2.73 -4.44 -5.16
C LEU A 74 1.24 -4.74 -4.98
N TYR A 75 0.63 -5.28 -6.03
CA TYR A 75 -0.79 -5.52 -6.08
C TYR A 75 -1.11 -6.95 -6.47
N ARG A 76 -2.22 -7.47 -5.94
CA ARG A 76 -2.73 -8.79 -6.32
C ARG A 76 -4.24 -8.79 -6.42
N SER A 77 -4.74 -9.17 -7.59
CA SER A 77 -6.15 -9.49 -7.77
C SER A 77 -6.44 -10.92 -7.30
N ASP A 78 -7.35 -11.08 -6.33
CA ASP A 78 -7.76 -12.39 -5.82
C ASP A 78 -9.28 -12.45 -5.61
N SER A 79 -9.85 -13.66 -5.66
CA SER A 79 -11.27 -13.88 -5.37
C SER A 79 -11.51 -14.27 -3.91
N ARG A 80 -10.47 -14.72 -3.19
CA ARG A 80 -10.53 -15.01 -1.76
C ARG A 80 -10.70 -13.71 -0.99
N GLY A 81 -11.58 -13.73 0.01
CA GLY A 81 -11.87 -12.56 0.85
C GLY A 81 -10.80 -12.32 1.94
N PRO A 82 -10.78 -11.11 2.53
CA PRO A 82 -9.78 -10.71 3.51
C PRO A 82 -9.73 -11.59 4.75
N ALA A 83 -10.87 -12.14 5.20
CA ALA A 83 -10.90 -13.02 6.36
C ALA A 83 -10.00 -14.27 6.19
N THR A 84 -9.87 -14.78 4.96
CA THR A 84 -8.96 -15.89 4.65
C THR A 84 -7.54 -15.39 4.43
N VAL A 85 -7.38 -14.35 3.61
CA VAL A 85 -6.06 -13.88 3.19
C VAL A 85 -5.28 -13.22 4.34
N PHE A 86 -5.93 -12.44 5.19
CA PHE A 86 -5.28 -11.82 6.35
C PHE A 86 -4.87 -12.87 7.38
N GLU A 87 -5.66 -13.93 7.56
CA GLU A 87 -5.32 -14.98 8.52
C GLU A 87 -4.15 -15.85 8.04
N GLN A 88 -4.17 -16.23 6.75
CA GLN A 88 -3.28 -17.26 6.20
C GLN A 88 -2.10 -16.70 5.39
N GLY A 89 -2.20 -15.48 4.89
CA GLY A 89 -1.35 -15.00 3.81
C GLY A 89 -1.74 -15.61 2.44
N PHE A 90 -0.88 -15.41 1.45
CA PHE A 90 -1.04 -16.01 0.14
C PHE A 90 -0.17 -17.25 0.02
N HIS A 91 -0.77 -18.42 0.21
CA HIS A 91 -0.12 -19.69 -0.08
C HIS A 91 -0.05 -19.96 -1.59
N PRO A 92 1.08 -20.48 -2.10
CA PRO A 92 1.17 -21.02 -3.44
C PRO A 92 0.35 -22.30 -3.57
N LYS A 93 0.11 -22.75 -4.80
CA LYS A 93 -0.71 -23.96 -5.04
C LYS A 93 0.07 -25.25 -4.76
N ASP A 94 1.34 -25.30 -5.13
CA ASP A 94 2.17 -26.50 -4.93
C ASP A 94 3.67 -26.15 -4.93
N VAL A 95 4.31 -26.20 -3.76
CA VAL A 95 5.77 -26.01 -3.63
C VAL A 95 6.58 -27.28 -3.88
N ILE A 96 5.96 -28.46 -3.90
CA ILE A 96 6.69 -29.73 -4.00
C ILE A 96 6.74 -30.17 -5.46
N ASN A 97 5.58 -30.31 -6.11
CA ASN A 97 5.46 -30.82 -7.47
C ASN A 97 4.98 -29.78 -8.49
N GLY A 98 4.83 -28.53 -8.07
CA GLY A 98 4.40 -27.44 -8.94
C GLY A 98 5.42 -27.08 -10.02
N GLN A 99 4.99 -26.25 -10.96
CA GLN A 99 5.83 -25.73 -12.04
C GLN A 99 6.80 -24.67 -11.53
N TYR A 100 8.09 -25.00 -11.49
CA TYR A 100 9.16 -24.07 -11.11
C TYR A 100 9.70 -23.24 -12.28
N ASP A 101 9.39 -23.61 -13.53
CA ASP A 101 9.75 -22.75 -14.66
C ASP A 101 8.82 -21.54 -14.75
N ILE A 102 9.38 -20.34 -14.63
CA ILE A 102 8.66 -19.06 -14.61
C ILE A 102 7.95 -18.81 -15.95
N GLU A 103 8.62 -19.09 -17.08
CA GLU A 103 8.01 -18.87 -18.40
C GLU A 103 6.79 -19.79 -18.59
N GLN A 104 6.93 -21.07 -18.29
CA GLN A 104 5.83 -22.03 -18.36
C GLN A 104 4.69 -21.66 -17.40
N TYR A 105 5.01 -21.20 -16.19
CA TYR A 105 4.03 -20.73 -15.23
C TYR A 105 3.22 -19.55 -15.77
N VAL A 106 3.90 -18.52 -16.28
CA VAL A 106 3.30 -17.29 -16.81
C VAL A 106 2.42 -17.57 -18.03
N LEU A 107 2.84 -18.49 -18.91
CA LEU A 107 2.11 -18.80 -20.14
C LEU A 107 0.85 -19.65 -19.90
N VAL A 108 0.90 -20.62 -18.98
CA VAL A 108 -0.12 -21.68 -18.86
C VAL A 108 -0.95 -21.57 -17.56
N ASN A 109 -0.48 -20.87 -16.53
CA ASN A 109 -1.16 -20.71 -15.23
C ASN A 109 -1.53 -22.06 -14.57
N GLN A 110 -0.55 -22.94 -14.42
CA GLN A 110 -0.67 -24.24 -13.77
C GLN A 110 -0.27 -24.17 -12.27
N PRO A 111 -0.61 -25.18 -11.44
CA PRO A 111 -0.14 -25.24 -10.05
C PRO A 111 1.38 -25.04 -9.96
N SER A 112 1.82 -24.14 -9.10
CA SER A 112 3.20 -23.66 -9.03
C SER A 112 3.59 -23.29 -7.58
N PRO A 113 4.88 -23.12 -7.28
CA PRO A 113 5.35 -22.59 -6.01
C PRO A 113 5.16 -21.07 -5.91
N TYR A 114 4.59 -20.43 -6.94
CA TYR A 114 4.53 -18.98 -7.07
C TYR A 114 3.18 -18.40 -6.66
N VAL A 115 3.23 -17.21 -6.07
CA VAL A 115 2.08 -16.30 -6.00
C VAL A 115 2.40 -15.08 -6.84
N SER A 116 1.63 -14.87 -7.90
CA SER A 116 1.76 -13.67 -8.75
C SER A 116 1.28 -12.41 -8.04
N THR A 117 2.02 -11.35 -8.24
CA THR A 117 1.67 -9.97 -7.92
C THR A 117 2.11 -9.09 -9.09
N THR A 118 1.78 -7.81 -9.07
CA THR A 118 2.14 -6.88 -10.13
C THR A 118 2.61 -5.55 -9.55
N TYR A 119 3.48 -4.86 -10.29
CA TYR A 119 3.79 -3.45 -10.02
C TYR A 119 2.62 -2.51 -10.35
N ASP A 120 1.71 -2.91 -11.24
CA ASP A 120 0.60 -2.08 -11.70
C ASP A 120 -0.58 -2.13 -10.73
N HIS A 121 -0.85 -0.99 -10.08
CA HIS A 121 -2.03 -0.80 -9.25
C HIS A 121 -3.33 -1.15 -9.97
N ASP A 122 -3.43 -0.83 -11.26
CA ASP A 122 -4.67 -0.87 -12.02
C ASP A 122 -4.92 -2.20 -12.74
N LEU A 123 -4.02 -3.19 -12.60
CA LEU A 123 -4.17 -4.47 -13.29
C LEU A 123 -5.47 -5.19 -12.91
N TYR A 124 -6.04 -4.93 -11.73
CA TYR A 124 -7.34 -5.46 -11.31
C TYR A 124 -8.48 -5.16 -12.29
N LYS A 125 -8.37 -4.08 -13.09
CA LYS A 125 -9.36 -3.69 -14.10
C LYS A 125 -9.44 -4.70 -15.26
N THR A 126 -8.38 -5.48 -15.46
CA THR A 126 -8.32 -6.57 -16.45
C THR A 126 -8.91 -7.87 -15.90
N TRP A 127 -8.85 -8.09 -14.58
CA TRP A 127 -9.23 -9.32 -13.89
C TRP A 127 -10.67 -9.33 -13.36
N TYR A 128 -11.64 -9.28 -14.27
CA TYR A 128 -13.08 -9.19 -13.95
C TYR A 128 -13.67 -10.28 -13.02
N LYS A 129 -12.96 -11.39 -12.82
CA LYS A 129 -13.39 -12.48 -11.92
C LYS A 129 -12.97 -12.25 -10.47
N SER A 130 -11.89 -11.52 -10.24
CA SER A 130 -11.39 -11.21 -8.90
C SER A 130 -12.29 -10.17 -8.23
N GLY A 131 -12.53 -10.35 -6.93
CA GLY A 131 -13.41 -9.46 -6.16
C GLY A 131 -12.65 -8.39 -5.38
N TYR A 132 -11.32 -8.49 -5.36
CA TYR A 132 -10.47 -7.75 -4.44
C TYR A 132 -9.15 -7.38 -5.11
N ASN A 133 -8.65 -6.19 -4.80
CA ASN A 133 -7.29 -5.75 -5.06
C ASN A 133 -6.55 -5.66 -3.73
N TYR A 134 -5.56 -6.54 -3.53
CA TYR A 134 -4.73 -6.57 -2.33
C TYR A 134 -3.49 -5.71 -2.51
N TYR A 135 -3.13 -5.00 -1.44
CA TYR A 135 -1.94 -4.17 -1.35
C TYR A 135 -0.88 -4.93 -0.58
N ILE A 136 0.30 -5.06 -1.15
CA ILE A 136 1.37 -5.93 -0.66
C ILE A 136 2.64 -5.09 -0.48
N ASP A 137 3.24 -5.18 0.69
CA ASP A 137 4.58 -4.67 0.98
C ASP A 137 5.46 -5.82 1.46
N ALA A 138 6.10 -6.48 0.50
CA ALA A 138 6.91 -7.66 0.72
C ALA A 138 8.34 -7.47 0.15
N PRO A 139 9.38 -7.93 0.84
CA PRO A 139 10.74 -7.95 0.29
C PRO A 139 10.89 -9.03 -0.78
N GLY A 140 11.72 -8.76 -1.79
CA GLY A 140 12.06 -9.73 -2.83
C GLY A 140 10.94 -9.97 -3.84
N GLY A 141 10.80 -11.24 -4.23
CA GLY A 141 10.03 -11.68 -5.39
C GLY A 141 10.86 -11.70 -6.67
N VAL A 142 10.54 -12.58 -7.61
CA VAL A 142 11.19 -12.67 -8.91
C VAL A 142 10.51 -11.71 -9.88
N ASP A 143 11.27 -10.78 -10.45
CA ASP A 143 10.80 -9.85 -11.47
C ASP A 143 10.70 -10.62 -12.80
N VAL A 144 9.47 -10.89 -13.25
CA VAL A 144 9.21 -11.80 -14.38
C VAL A 144 9.83 -11.23 -15.66
N ASN A 145 9.53 -9.99 -16.01
CA ASN A 145 10.01 -9.39 -17.25
C ASN A 145 11.54 -9.28 -17.28
N LYS A 146 12.19 -9.07 -16.14
CA LYS A 146 13.66 -9.10 -16.09
C LYS A 146 14.25 -10.50 -16.18
N THR A 147 13.49 -11.52 -15.81
CA THR A 147 13.93 -12.92 -15.78
C THR A 147 13.74 -13.60 -17.15
N ILE A 148 12.58 -13.41 -17.79
CA ILE A 148 12.22 -14.08 -19.06
C ILE A 148 12.12 -13.12 -20.26
N GLY A 149 12.47 -11.84 -20.06
CA GLY A 149 12.31 -10.79 -21.07
C GLY A 149 10.92 -10.15 -21.06
N ASP A 150 10.72 -9.10 -21.84
CA ASP A 150 9.51 -8.27 -21.89
C ASP A 150 8.74 -8.42 -23.21
N THR A 151 9.03 -9.45 -24.00
CA THR A 151 8.41 -9.70 -25.31
C THR A 151 7.31 -10.76 -25.30
N HIS A 152 7.12 -11.45 -24.16
CA HIS A 152 6.08 -12.48 -24.02
C HIS A 152 4.69 -11.87 -23.94
N LYS A 153 3.66 -12.69 -24.22
CA LYS A 153 2.24 -12.30 -24.28
C LYS A 153 1.71 -11.52 -23.06
N TRP A 154 2.34 -11.68 -21.91
CA TRP A 154 1.88 -11.17 -20.62
C TRP A 154 2.81 -10.12 -20.01
N ALA A 155 3.77 -9.59 -20.77
CA ALA A 155 4.75 -8.62 -20.28
C ALA A 155 4.10 -7.35 -19.72
N ASP A 156 2.95 -6.93 -20.28
CA ASP A 156 2.17 -5.77 -19.80
C ASP A 156 1.61 -5.96 -18.39
N GLN A 157 1.58 -7.19 -17.86
CA GLN A 157 1.18 -7.44 -16.47
C GLN A 157 2.24 -7.03 -15.45
N VAL A 158 3.48 -6.77 -15.90
CA VAL A 158 4.61 -6.33 -15.05
C VAL A 158 4.69 -7.13 -13.75
N GLU A 159 4.76 -8.44 -13.91
CA GLU A 159 4.56 -9.41 -12.83
C GLU A 159 5.80 -9.52 -11.92
N VAL A 160 5.53 -9.67 -10.62
CA VAL A 160 6.49 -10.16 -9.63
C VAL A 160 5.95 -11.46 -9.03
N ALA A 161 6.68 -12.57 -9.24
CA ALA A 161 6.31 -13.89 -8.76
C ALA A 161 6.99 -14.18 -7.42
N PHE A 162 6.23 -14.51 -6.38
CA PHE A 162 6.75 -14.83 -5.04
C PHE A 162 6.86 -16.35 -4.84
N PRO A 163 8.06 -16.95 -4.86
CA PRO A 163 8.25 -18.36 -4.55
C PRO A 163 7.96 -18.62 -3.07
N GLY A 164 7.18 -19.65 -2.76
CA GLY A 164 6.70 -19.93 -1.40
C GLY A 164 5.57 -19.00 -0.95
N GLY A 165 5.08 -18.12 -1.83
CA GLY A 165 3.98 -17.21 -1.56
C GLY A 165 4.35 -16.03 -0.66
N ILE A 166 3.37 -15.50 0.05
CA ILE A 166 3.51 -14.23 0.80
C ILE A 166 2.88 -14.39 2.17
N ALA A 167 3.70 -14.28 3.22
CA ALA A 167 3.26 -14.33 4.60
C ALA A 167 2.39 -13.13 4.95
N ARG A 168 1.40 -13.33 5.84
CA ARG A 168 0.36 -12.34 6.13
C ARG A 168 0.89 -10.99 6.58
N GLN A 169 2.03 -10.95 7.27
CA GLN A 169 2.60 -9.71 7.77
C GLN A 169 3.10 -8.76 6.66
N TYR A 170 3.22 -9.24 5.43
CA TYR A 170 3.59 -8.45 4.26
C TYR A 170 2.39 -8.01 3.40
N ILE A 171 1.16 -8.27 3.85
CA ILE A 171 -0.07 -7.83 3.19
C ILE A 171 -0.57 -6.60 3.94
N ILE A 172 -0.58 -5.44 3.31
CA ILE A 172 -1.01 -4.16 3.91
C ILE A 172 -2.52 -4.18 4.17
N GLY A 173 -3.29 -4.65 3.19
CA GLY A 173 -4.74 -4.55 3.21
C GLY A 173 -5.36 -4.91 1.87
N VAL A 174 -6.63 -4.56 1.71
CA VAL A 174 -7.41 -4.88 0.53
C VAL A 174 -8.45 -3.82 0.24
N CYS A 175 -8.77 -3.63 -1.04
CA CYS A 175 -9.96 -2.92 -1.48
C CYS A 175 -10.86 -3.86 -2.30
N PRO A 176 -12.16 -3.97 -1.99
CA PRO A 176 -13.11 -4.65 -2.87
C PRO A 176 -13.21 -3.94 -4.22
N VAL A 177 -13.50 -4.69 -5.28
CA VAL A 177 -13.63 -4.15 -6.66
C VAL A 177 -15.07 -4.26 -7.12
N ASP A 178 -15.66 -3.15 -7.57
CA ASP A 178 -16.90 -3.16 -8.32
C ASP A 178 -16.64 -3.71 -9.74
N LYS A 179 -17.23 -4.87 -10.03
CA LYS A 179 -17.02 -5.59 -11.29
C LYS A 179 -17.65 -4.91 -12.51
N LYS A 180 -18.67 -4.07 -12.31
CA LYS A 180 -19.35 -3.35 -13.40
C LYS A 180 -18.55 -2.14 -13.82
N THR A 181 -18.12 -1.33 -12.85
CA THR A 181 -17.38 -0.09 -13.13
C THR A 181 -15.87 -0.30 -13.22
N LYS A 182 -15.37 -1.46 -12.77
CA LYS A 182 -13.94 -1.78 -12.67
C LYS A 182 -13.19 -0.75 -11.84
N THR A 183 -13.78 -0.41 -10.70
CA THR A 183 -13.22 0.54 -9.73
C THR A 183 -13.18 -0.10 -8.37
N GLU A 184 -12.18 0.25 -7.58
CA GLU A 184 -12.18 -0.11 -6.17
C GLU A 184 -13.27 0.64 -5.40
N ILE A 185 -13.90 -0.07 -4.47
CA ILE A 185 -14.88 0.46 -3.53
C ILE A 185 -14.09 0.99 -2.33
N MET A 186 -13.55 2.19 -2.48
CA MET A 186 -12.61 2.80 -1.53
C MET A 186 -13.12 2.87 -0.08
N ASN A 187 -14.42 3.08 0.11
CA ASN A 187 -15.03 3.12 1.45
C ASN A 187 -15.03 1.77 2.17
N ASP A 188 -14.87 0.67 1.43
CA ASP A 188 -14.91 -0.70 1.95
C ASP A 188 -13.51 -1.33 2.03
N CYS A 189 -12.45 -0.53 1.80
CA CYS A 189 -11.08 -0.99 1.99
C CYS A 189 -10.82 -1.35 3.46
N GLN A 190 -10.03 -2.39 3.66
CA GLN A 190 -9.71 -2.93 4.98
C GLN A 190 -8.20 -3.05 5.14
N SER A 191 -7.69 -2.55 6.27
CA SER A 191 -6.32 -2.80 6.68
C SER A 191 -6.20 -4.21 7.26
N ASN A 192 -5.10 -4.88 6.95
CA ASN A 192 -4.76 -6.15 7.59
C ASN A 192 -4.26 -5.89 9.02
N PRO A 193 -4.91 -6.42 10.08
CA PRO A 193 -4.45 -6.21 11.45
C PRO A 193 -3.10 -6.88 11.75
N TYR A 194 -2.62 -7.78 10.87
CA TYR A 194 -1.35 -8.48 11.02
C TYR A 194 -0.20 -7.87 10.21
N TYR A 195 -0.42 -6.76 9.49
CA TYR A 195 0.63 -6.10 8.72
C TYR A 195 1.75 -5.57 9.62
N GLU A 196 3.01 -5.87 9.27
CA GLU A 196 4.21 -5.40 9.97
C GLU A 196 5.11 -4.61 9.00
N PRO A 197 5.15 -3.26 9.09
CA PRO A 197 6.06 -2.44 8.30
C PRO A 197 7.53 -2.80 8.55
N TRP A 198 8.37 -2.72 7.51
CA TRP A 198 9.77 -3.16 7.57
C TRP A 198 10.80 -2.18 6.93
N HIS A 199 10.37 -1.01 6.45
CA HIS A 199 11.22 0.08 5.94
C HIS A 199 10.64 1.47 6.27
#